data_AF-A6UP12-F1
#
_entry.id   AF-A6UP12-F1
#
_cell.length_a   1.000
_cell.length_b   1.000
_cell.length_c   1.000
_cell.angle_alpha   90.00
_cell.angle_beta   90.00
_cell.angle_gamma   90.00
#
_symmetry.space_group_name_H-M   'P 1'
#
loop_
_entity.id
_entity.type
_entity.pdbx_description
1 polymer ?
#
loop_
_entity_poly.entity_id
_entity_poly.type
_entity_poly.pdbx_seq_one_letter_code
_entity_poly.pdbx_strand_id
1 'polypeptide(L)'
;MNIIYILIIGLVIGYILKKKIEKIDLSKPTNLALLLLIFFMGIEAGKVELNAFSTFLVSIEFAIIVIITSLLTAVFLGGRFK
;
A
#
# COMPACT_ATOMS: atom_id res chain seq x y z
N MET A 1 8.41 13.55 -11.87
CA MET A 1 8.31 12.18 -12.43
C MET A 1 6.87 11.74 -12.31
N ASN A 2 6.19 11.41 -13.42
CA ASN A 2 4.80 11.01 -13.36
C ASN A 2 4.74 9.54 -12.93
N ILE A 3 4.41 9.29 -11.65
CA ILE A 3 4.34 7.94 -11.06
C ILE A 3 3.38 7.02 -11.83
N ILE A 4 2.43 7.62 -12.55
CA ILE A 4 1.48 7.00 -13.47
C ILE A 4 2.18 6.19 -14.56
N TYR A 5 3.26 6.70 -15.17
CA TYR A 5 3.97 5.96 -16.22
C TYR A 5 4.65 4.70 -15.68
N ILE A 6 5.22 4.77 -14.48
CA ILE A 6 5.86 3.62 -13.81
C ILE A 6 4.82 2.55 -13.48
N LEU A 7 3.64 2.96 -12.99
CA LEU A 7 2.52 2.06 -12.70
C LEU A 7 2.00 1.37 -13.96
N ILE A 8 1.83 2.11 -15.06
CA ILE A 8 1.36 1.55 -16.34
C ILE A 8 2.36 0.54 -16.88
N ILE A 9 3.66 0.86 -16.84
CA ILE A 9 4.72 -0.04 -17.31
C ILE A 9 4.74 -1.33 -16.47
N GLY A 10 4.67 -1.21 -15.15
CA GLY A 10 4.61 -2.37 -14.25
C GLY A 10 3.39 -3.27 -14.52
N LEU A 11 2.23 -2.65 -14.77
CA LEU A 11 0.99 -3.37 -15.12
C LEU A 11 1.14 -4.14 -16.44
N VAL A 12 1.66 -3.49 -17.49
CA VAL A 12 1.84 -4.09 -18.81
C VAL A 12 2.83 -5.25 -18.74
N ILE A 13 3.95 -5.07 -18.06
CA ILE A 13 4.97 -6.12 -17.86
C ILE A 13 4.37 -7.30 -17.08
N GLY A 14 3.65 -7.04 -16.00
CA GLY A 14 2.99 -8.07 -15.20
C GLY A 14 1.94 -8.85 -16.00
N TYR A 15 1.20 -8.17 -16.87
CA TYR A 15 0.20 -8.81 -17.74
C TYR A 15 0.84 -9.72 -18.79
N ILE A 16 1.92 -9.27 -19.44
CA ILE A 16 2.65 -10.06 -20.45
C ILE A 16 3.29 -11.30 -19.80
N LEU A 17 3.84 -11.15 -18.60
CA LEU A 17 4.54 -12.22 -17.88
C LEU A 17 3.62 -13.09 -17.01
N LYS A 18 2.30 -12.83 -17.00
CA LYS A 18 1.31 -13.51 -16.14
C LYS A 18 1.47 -15.04 -16.14
N LYS A 19 1.59 -15.64 -17.33
CA LYS A 19 1.72 -17.11 -17.48
C LYS A 19 3.01 -17.70 -16.90
N LYS A 20 4.08 -16.89 -16.82
CA LYS A 20 5.38 -17.30 -16.28
C LYS A 20 5.43 -17.07 -14.76
N ILE A 21 4.72 -16.04 -14.29
CA ILE A 21 4.64 -15.63 -12.89
C ILE A 21 3.73 -16.56 -12.07
N GLU A 22 2.67 -17.13 -12.65
CA GLU A 22 1.79 -18.10 -11.96
C GLU A 22 2.53 -19.32 -11.39
N LYS A 23 3.69 -19.69 -11.96
CA LYS A 23 4.50 -20.83 -11.51
C LYS A 23 5.59 -20.43 -10.51
N ILE A 24 5.76 -19.14 -10.23
CA ILE A 24 6.81 -18.61 -9.37
C ILE A 24 6.20 -18.27 -8.02
N ASP A 25 6.85 -18.71 -6.95
CA ASP A 25 6.51 -18.29 -5.59
C ASP A 25 6.81 -16.78 -5.43
N LEU A 26 5.75 -15.98 -5.55
CA LEU A 26 5.77 -14.54 -5.37
C LEU A 26 6.03 -14.11 -3.92
N SER A 27 5.97 -15.02 -2.96
CA SER A 27 6.13 -14.70 -1.54
C SER A 27 7.51 -14.10 -1.26
N LYS A 28 8.55 -14.66 -1.88
CA LYS A 28 9.93 -14.18 -1.73
C LYS A 28 10.16 -12.76 -2.28
N PRO A 29 9.87 -12.45 -3.56
CA PRO A 29 10.05 -11.10 -4.08
C PRO A 29 9.13 -10.08 -3.40
N THR A 30 7.91 -10.49 -3.00
CA THR A 30 6.99 -9.61 -2.27
C THR A 30 7.52 -9.25 -0.89
N ASN A 31 8.01 -10.23 -0.12
CA ASN A 31 8.62 -9.96 1.19
C ASN A 31 9.88 -9.09 1.07
N LEU A 32 10.71 -9.31 0.04
CA LEU A 32 11.87 -8.46 -0.20
C LEU A 32 11.46 -7.01 -0.50
N ALA A 33 10.43 -6.82 -1.34
CA ALA A 33 9.90 -5.51 -1.66
C ALA A 33 9.30 -4.82 -0.43
N LEU A 34 8.58 -5.56 0.41
CA LEU A 34 8.04 -5.04 1.68
C LEU A 34 9.16 -4.61 2.64
N LEU A 35 10.22 -5.41 2.76
CA LEU A 35 11.36 -5.10 3.62
C LEU A 35 12.08 -3.84 3.13
N LEU A 36 12.29 -3.72 1.82
CA LEU A 36 12.85 -2.52 1.20
C LEU A 36 11.95 -1.30 1.39
N LEU A 37 10.63 -1.45 1.28
CA LEU A 37 9.68 -0.37 1.48
C LEU A 37 9.69 0.13 2.92
N ILE A 38 9.65 -0.77 3.91
CA ILE A 38 9.76 -0.41 5.34
C ILE A 38 11.10 0.28 5.60
N PHE A 39 12.20 -0.24 5.04
CA PHE A 39 13.53 0.34 5.18
C PHE A 39 13.64 1.74 4.56
N PHE A 40 13.15 1.93 3.33
CA PHE A 40 13.16 3.24 2.67
C PHE A 40 12.25 4.23 3.37
N MET A 41 11.08 3.80 3.85
CA MET A 41 10.20 4.65 4.66
C MET A 41 10.89 5.09 5.96
N GLY A 42 11.66 4.22 6.60
CA GLY A 42 12.49 4.55 7.76
C GLY A 42 13.64 5.52 7.43
N ILE A 43 14.31 5.36 6.27
CA ILE A 43 15.38 6.27 5.82
C ILE A 43 14.83 7.65 5.46
N GLU A 44 13.70 7.70 4.75
CA GLU A 44 13.06 8.95 4.37
C GLU A 44 12.57 9.70 5.61
N ALA A 45 12.01 8.98 6.59
CA ALA A 45 11.66 9.55 7.88
C ALA A 45 12.86 10.08 8.68
N GLY A 46 14.06 9.52 8.50
CA GLY A 46 15.30 10.01 9.10
C GLY A 46 15.99 11.14 8.33
N LYS A 47 15.67 11.33 7.04
CA LYS A 47 16.22 12.40 6.17
C LYS A 47 15.36 13.65 6.13
N VAL A 48 14.07 13.51 6.41
CA VAL A 48 13.12 14.61 6.50
C VAL A 48 12.99 14.98 7.97
N GLU A 49 13.08 16.28 8.32
CA GLU A 49 12.77 16.77 9.68
C GLU A 49 11.27 16.57 9.95
N LEU A 50 10.87 15.33 10.24
CA LEU A 50 9.50 15.01 10.57
C LEU A 50 9.24 15.38 12.02
N ASN A 51 8.33 16.34 12.23
CA ASN A 51 7.80 16.59 13.56
C ASN A 51 6.94 15.38 13.97
N ALA A 52 7.44 14.57 14.91
CA ALA A 52 6.77 13.36 15.39
C ALA A 52 5.34 13.62 15.87
N PHE A 53 5.08 14.80 16.44
CA PHE A 53 3.76 15.19 16.91
C PHE A 53 2.77 15.41 15.76
N SER A 54 3.20 16.08 14.68
CA SER A 54 2.34 16.25 13.50
C SER A 54 2.07 14.93 12.79
N THR A 55 3.09 14.08 12.67
CA THR A 55 2.94 12.75 12.07
C THR A 55 1.97 11.88 12.87
N PHE A 56 2.03 11.96 14.21
CA PHE A 56 1.12 11.26 15.11
C PHE A 56 -0.33 11.74 14.94
N LEU A 57 -0.56 13.06 14.89
CA LEU A 57 -1.90 13.61 14.67
C LEU A 57 -2.50 13.17 13.32
N VAL A 58 -1.73 13.29 12.24
CA VAL A 58 -2.17 12.86 10.90
C VAL A 58 -2.45 11.35 10.87
N SER A 59 -1.66 10.54 11.57
CA SER A 59 -1.88 9.09 11.66
C SER A 59 -3.15 8.74 12.42
N ILE A 60 -3.49 9.48 13.49
CA ILE A 60 -4.77 9.31 14.20
C ILE A 60 -5.94 9.68 13.30
N GLU A 61 -5.88 10.82 12.62
CA GLU A 61 -6.92 11.25 11.70
C GLU A 61 -7.15 10.20 10.61
N PHE A 62 -6.07 9.71 10.01
CA PHE A 62 -6.13 8.66 9.00
C PHE A 62 -6.73 7.36 9.55
N ALA A 63 -6.31 6.92 10.73
CA ALA A 63 -6.83 5.72 11.37
C ALA A 63 -8.34 5.81 11.62
N ILE A 64 -8.82 6.95 12.12
CA ILE A 64 -10.25 7.20 12.34
C ILE A 64 -11.03 7.12 11.03
N ILE A 65 -10.54 7.79 9.98
CA ILE A 65 -11.16 7.76 8.65
C ILE A 65 -11.24 6.33 8.13
N VAL A 66 -10.16 5.56 8.22
CA VAL A 66 -10.12 4.16 7.75
C VAL A 66 -11.08 3.29 8.54
N ILE A 67 -11.13 3.41 9.87
CA ILE A 67 -12.05 2.64 10.71
C ILE A 67 -13.49 2.97 10.35
N ILE A 68 -13.86 4.25 10.27
CA ILE A 68 -15.22 4.67 9.90
C ILE A 68 -15.57 4.17 8.51
N THR A 69 -14.68 4.36 7.54
CA THR A 69 -14.89 3.91 6.15
C THR A 69 -15.04 2.40 6.09
N SER A 70 -14.23 1.64 6.82
CA SER A 70 -14.32 0.18 6.89
C SER A 70 -15.64 -0.28 7.50
N LEU A 71 -16.08 0.36 8.59
CA LEU A 71 -17.36 0.05 9.25
C LEU A 71 -18.55 0.39 8.34
N LEU A 72 -18.54 1.56 7.70
CA LEU A 72 -19.55 1.95 6.72
C LEU A 72 -19.58 0.95 5.57
N THR A 73 -18.42 0.61 5.01
CA THR A 73 -18.31 -0.38 3.93
C THR A 73 -18.88 -1.73 4.36
N ALA A 74 -18.55 -2.22 5.56
CA ALA A 74 -19.07 -3.47 6.10
C ALA A 74 -20.59 -3.43 6.32
N VAL A 75 -21.14 -2.32 6.81
CA VAL A 75 -22.59 -2.17 7.02
C VAL A 75 -23.34 -2.03 5.69
N PHE A 76 -22.85 -1.21 4.76
CA PHE A 76 -23.52 -0.94 3.49
C PHE A 76 -23.40 -2.09 2.48
N LEU A 77 -22.24 -2.75 2.40
CA LEU A 77 -22.00 -3.85 1.45
C LEU A 77 -22.21 -5.24 2.08
N GLY A 78 -21.93 -5.40 3.37
CA GLY A 78 -22.13 -6.67 4.09
C GLY A 78 -23.54 -6.84 4.69
N GLY A 79 -24.28 -5.75 4.90
CA GLY A 79 -25.61 -5.75 5.52
C GLY A 79 -26.81 -5.80 4.57
N ARG A 80 -26.61 -5.86 3.24
CA ARG A 80 -27.70 -5.98 2.24
C ARG A 80 -27.55 -7.22 1.35
N PHE A 81 -27.57 -8.40 1.95
CA PHE A 81 -27.99 -9.66 1.31
C PHE A 81 -28.47 -10.68 2.36
N LYS A 82 -29.49 -10.30 3.13
CA LYS A 82 -30.48 -11.21 3.70
C LYS A 82 -31.80 -10.48 3.89
#